data_AF-A0A2X1L2K2-F1
#
_entry.id   AF-A0A2X1L2K2-F1
#
_cell.length_a   1.000
_cell.length_b   1.000
_cell.length_c   1.000
_cell.angle_alpha   90.00
_cell.angle_beta   90.00
_cell.angle_gamma   90.00
#
_symmetry.space_group_name_H-M   'P 1'
#
loop_
_entity.id
_entity.type
_entity.pdbx_description
1 polymer ?
#
loop_
_entity_poly.entity_id
_entity_poly.type
_entity_poly.pdbx_seq_one_letter_code
_entity_poly.pdbx_strand_id
1 'polypeptide(L)'
;MSIPSCWKTGTLNLTDQTAPLPFKADRLQLRDMAFNSPNSEWKLSAQRVNGGVVPWSPKAGKVLGTKAQIQFSAGSLSLNDVPATNVLIEGSIDNDRVTLTNLGADIARGTLTGNAQRNADGSWQVENLRMADIRLQSEKSLTDFFAPLRSVPSLQIGRLEVIDARLQGPDWAVTDLDLSLRNMTFSKDDWQTQEGKLSMNASEFIYGSLHLFDPIINAEFSPQGVALRQFTSRWEGGMVRTSGNWLRDGKTLILDDAAIAGLEYTLPKNWQQVVDGNDTRLVKQPATEEI
;
A
#
# COMPACT_ATOMS: atom_id res chain seq x y z
N MET A 1 40.28 -25.66 2.56
CA MET A 1 40.84 -24.38 2.07
C MET A 1 39.71 -23.65 1.38
N SER A 2 39.07 -22.69 2.05
CA SER A 2 37.96 -21.94 1.47
C SER A 2 38.45 -20.66 0.84
N ILE A 3 37.87 -20.37 -0.33
CA ILE A 3 38.29 -19.26 -1.19
C ILE A 3 37.16 -18.24 -1.14
N PRO A 4 37.38 -17.04 -0.56
CA PRO A 4 36.45 -15.94 -0.71
C PRO A 4 36.42 -15.50 -2.18
N SER A 5 35.23 -15.30 -2.72
CA SER A 5 35.03 -14.81 -4.09
C SER A 5 34.67 -13.33 -4.06
N CYS A 6 35.37 -12.51 -4.84
CA CYS A 6 35.07 -11.08 -5.00
C CYS A 6 34.75 -10.76 -6.46
N TRP A 7 33.58 -10.17 -6.70
CA TRP A 7 33.16 -9.69 -8.01
C TRP A 7 33.11 -8.17 -8.01
N LYS A 8 33.64 -7.56 -9.08
CA LYS A 8 33.81 -6.11 -9.17
C LYS A 8 33.42 -5.59 -10.55
N THR A 9 32.68 -4.48 -10.59
CA THR A 9 32.43 -3.68 -11.83
C THR A 9 31.89 -4.51 -13.00
N GLY A 10 31.04 -5.50 -12.71
CA GLY A 10 30.47 -6.42 -13.70
C GLY A 10 28.95 -6.44 -13.66
N THR A 11 28.35 -7.08 -14.67
CA THR A 11 26.89 -7.25 -14.78
C THR A 11 26.50 -8.70 -14.56
N LEU A 12 25.56 -8.96 -13.67
CA LEU A 12 24.92 -10.26 -13.48
C LEU A 12 23.51 -10.21 -14.07
N ASN A 13 23.29 -10.98 -15.13
CA ASN A 13 21.96 -11.18 -15.69
C ASN A 13 21.38 -12.46 -15.11
N LEU A 14 20.33 -12.32 -14.31
CA LEU A 14 19.58 -13.41 -13.69
C LEU A 14 18.45 -13.81 -14.64
N THR A 15 18.40 -15.10 -14.97
CA THR A 15 17.28 -15.73 -15.68
C THR A 15 16.86 -17.01 -14.95
N ASP A 16 15.61 -17.43 -15.12
CA ASP A 16 15.09 -18.67 -14.50
C ASP A 16 15.87 -19.92 -14.92
N GLN A 17 16.63 -19.82 -16.02
CA GLN A 17 17.51 -20.86 -16.55
C GLN A 17 19.00 -20.61 -16.28
N THR A 18 19.36 -19.73 -15.33
CA THR A 18 20.77 -19.49 -15.02
C THR A 18 21.40 -20.83 -14.60
N ALA A 19 22.28 -21.35 -15.47
CA ALA A 19 22.97 -22.60 -15.25
C ALA A 19 23.68 -22.56 -13.88
N PRO A 20 23.72 -23.69 -13.14
CA PRO A 20 24.38 -23.71 -11.84
C PRO A 20 25.83 -23.27 -12.02
N LEU A 21 26.19 -22.18 -11.36
CA LEU A 21 27.58 -21.72 -11.33
C LEU A 21 28.41 -22.85 -10.71
N PRO A 22 29.45 -23.38 -11.39
CA PRO A 22 30.16 -24.58 -10.95
C PRO A 22 31.06 -24.35 -9.73
N PHE A 23 31.00 -23.16 -9.14
CA PHE A 23 31.86 -22.71 -8.05
C PHE A 23 31.02 -22.19 -6.89
N LYS A 24 31.51 -22.46 -5.68
CA LYS A 24 30.95 -22.04 -4.39
C LYS A 24 32.04 -21.40 -3.56
N ALA A 25 31.67 -20.53 -2.63
CA ALA A 25 32.59 -19.87 -1.72
C ALA A 25 31.97 -19.71 -0.33
N ASP A 26 32.81 -19.66 0.70
CA ASP A 26 32.35 -19.32 2.05
C ASP A 26 31.77 -17.91 2.11
N ARG A 27 32.20 -17.04 1.19
CA ARG A 27 31.68 -15.69 1.03
C ARG A 27 31.75 -15.28 -0.43
N LEU A 28 30.65 -14.71 -0.92
CA LEU A 28 30.64 -13.87 -2.12
C LEU A 28 30.61 -12.41 -1.69
N GLN A 29 31.55 -11.61 -2.17
CA GLN A 29 31.59 -10.16 -1.98
C GLN A 29 31.34 -9.47 -3.33
N LEU A 30 30.42 -8.53 -3.35
CA LEU A 30 30.08 -7.71 -4.51
C LEU A 30 30.58 -6.29 -4.30
N ARG A 31 31.19 -5.72 -5.34
CA ARG A 31 31.62 -4.33 -5.35
C ARG A 31 31.26 -3.67 -6.66
N ASP A 32 30.36 -2.69 -6.59
CA ASP A 32 29.95 -1.88 -7.74
C ASP A 32 29.44 -2.73 -8.91
N MET A 33 28.56 -3.69 -8.62
CA MET A 33 27.96 -4.58 -9.62
C MET A 33 26.67 -3.99 -10.19
N ALA A 34 26.26 -4.47 -11.36
CA ALA A 34 24.94 -4.25 -11.92
C ALA A 34 24.17 -5.58 -12.00
N PHE A 35 22.91 -5.58 -11.60
CA PHE A 35 22.04 -6.76 -11.65
C PHE A 35 20.85 -6.50 -12.56
N ASN A 36 20.50 -7.46 -13.40
CA ASN A 36 19.29 -7.41 -14.22
C ASN A 36 18.57 -8.76 -14.18
N SER A 37 17.26 -8.74 -13.96
CA SER A 37 16.38 -9.90 -14.05
C SER A 37 15.14 -9.52 -14.85
N PRO A 38 15.27 -9.38 -16.19
CA PRO A 38 14.19 -8.85 -17.02
C PRO A 38 13.06 -9.87 -17.26
N ASN A 39 13.34 -11.16 -17.10
CA ASN A 39 12.45 -12.26 -17.47
C ASN A 39 11.85 -13.01 -16.26
N SER A 40 12.11 -12.56 -15.03
CA SER A 40 11.48 -13.11 -13.84
C SER A 40 10.08 -12.51 -13.63
N GLU A 41 9.28 -13.13 -12.75
CA GLU A 41 7.99 -12.59 -12.28
C GLU A 41 8.12 -11.12 -11.81
N TRP A 42 9.26 -10.78 -11.23
CA TRP A 42 9.61 -9.44 -10.80
C TRP A 42 10.69 -8.87 -11.72
N LYS A 43 10.38 -7.83 -12.50
CA LYS A 43 11.37 -7.14 -13.34
C LYS A 43 12.29 -6.34 -12.43
N LEU A 44 13.52 -6.83 -12.26
CA LEU A 44 14.52 -6.23 -11.39
C LEU A 44 15.65 -5.64 -12.22
N SER A 45 16.05 -4.40 -11.95
CA SER A 45 17.37 -3.89 -12.32
C SER A 45 17.99 -3.14 -11.15
N ALA A 46 19.30 -3.24 -10.99
CA ALA A 46 20.01 -2.55 -9.93
C ALA A 46 21.41 -2.14 -10.40
N GLN A 47 21.87 -0.98 -9.94
CA GLN A 47 23.23 -0.49 -10.22
C GLN A 47 23.94 -0.07 -8.95
N ARG A 48 25.27 -0.09 -9.02
CA ARG A 48 26.16 0.18 -7.87
C ARG A 48 25.85 -0.75 -6.70
N VAL A 49 25.64 -2.03 -7.01
CA VAL A 49 25.32 -3.06 -6.01
C VAL A 49 26.59 -3.43 -5.26
N ASN A 50 26.54 -3.32 -3.93
CA ASN A 50 27.62 -3.68 -3.02
C ASN A 50 27.08 -4.60 -1.93
N GLY A 51 27.93 -5.46 -1.36
CA GLY A 51 27.54 -6.31 -0.24
C GLY A 51 28.07 -7.73 -0.35
N GLY A 52 27.33 -8.70 0.18
CA GLY A 52 27.75 -10.09 0.11
C GLY A 52 26.74 -11.13 0.59
N VAL A 53 27.13 -12.38 0.37
CA VAL A 53 26.36 -13.59 0.68
C VAL A 53 27.25 -14.57 1.44
N VAL A 54 26.75 -15.13 2.55
CA VAL A 54 27.52 -16.03 3.44
C VAL A 54 26.64 -17.17 4.00
N PRO A 55 26.96 -18.46 3.74
CA PRO A 55 27.86 -18.93 2.68
C PRO A 55 27.23 -18.71 1.30
N TRP A 56 28.06 -18.64 0.27
CA TRP A 56 27.57 -18.57 -1.11
C TRP A 56 27.70 -19.93 -1.80
N SER A 57 26.56 -20.61 -1.96
CA SER A 57 26.48 -21.95 -2.54
C SER A 57 25.35 -22.00 -3.59
N PRO A 58 25.57 -21.46 -4.80
CA PRO A 58 24.55 -21.38 -5.84
C PRO A 58 24.03 -22.76 -6.26
N LYS A 59 22.76 -22.82 -6.68
CA LYS A 59 22.13 -23.98 -7.35
C LYS A 59 21.32 -23.48 -8.55
N ALA A 60 20.90 -24.39 -9.44
CA ALA A 60 19.99 -24.04 -10.53
C ALA A 60 18.74 -23.32 -9.98
N GLY A 61 18.41 -22.15 -10.55
CA GLY A 61 17.31 -21.30 -10.08
C GLY A 61 17.53 -20.58 -8.73
N LYS A 62 18.63 -20.85 -8.02
CA LYS A 62 18.94 -20.27 -6.69
C LYS A 62 20.36 -19.74 -6.65
N VAL A 63 20.58 -18.60 -7.30
CA VAL A 63 21.91 -18.00 -7.54
C VAL A 63 22.62 -17.56 -6.25
N LEU A 64 21.88 -17.23 -5.19
CA LEU A 64 22.46 -16.90 -3.88
C LEU A 64 22.63 -18.15 -2.98
N GLY A 65 22.10 -19.30 -3.40
CA GLY A 65 22.07 -20.55 -2.65
C GLY A 65 20.77 -20.80 -1.89
N THR A 66 20.72 -21.91 -1.16
CA THR A 66 19.53 -22.33 -0.38
C THR A 66 19.63 -22.00 1.09
N LYS A 67 20.79 -21.58 1.60
CA LYS A 67 20.95 -21.19 2.99
C LYS A 67 22.08 -20.17 3.09
N ALA A 68 21.74 -18.92 3.35
CA ALA A 68 22.71 -17.83 3.37
C ALA A 68 22.22 -16.64 4.18
N GLN A 69 23.15 -15.89 4.77
CA GLN A 69 22.96 -14.51 5.19
C GLN A 69 23.27 -13.60 3.99
N ILE A 70 22.49 -12.54 3.84
CA ILE A 70 22.61 -11.56 2.77
C ILE A 70 22.67 -10.15 3.37
N GLN A 71 23.54 -9.33 2.80
CA GLN A 71 23.59 -7.91 3.07
C GLN A 71 23.94 -7.22 1.75
N PHE A 72 23.05 -6.37 1.26
CA PHE A 72 23.22 -5.67 0.00
C PHE A 72 22.85 -4.20 0.15
N SER A 73 23.56 -3.35 -0.58
CA SER A 73 23.14 -2.01 -0.89
C SER A 73 23.16 -1.80 -2.40
N ALA A 74 22.31 -0.92 -2.90
CA ALA A 74 22.32 -0.51 -4.29
C ALA A 74 22.14 1.01 -4.38
N GLY A 75 22.91 1.63 -5.26
CA GLY A 75 22.76 3.05 -5.53
C GLY A 75 21.45 3.38 -6.23
N SER A 76 20.99 2.49 -7.11
CA SER A 76 19.67 2.52 -7.72
C SER A 76 19.14 1.11 -7.91
N LEU A 77 17.82 0.99 -7.86
CA LEU A 77 17.04 -0.22 -8.06
C LEU A 77 15.78 0.18 -8.84
N SER A 78 15.34 -0.65 -9.77
CA SER A 78 13.98 -0.61 -10.31
C SER A 78 13.36 -1.97 -10.09
N LEU A 79 12.16 -1.99 -9.49
CA LEU A 79 11.36 -3.18 -9.29
C LEU A 79 9.98 -2.96 -9.90
N ASN A 80 9.65 -3.72 -10.95
CA ASN A 80 8.39 -3.58 -11.69
C ASN A 80 8.11 -2.10 -12.09
N ASP A 81 9.15 -1.45 -12.63
CA ASP A 81 9.14 -0.06 -13.06
C ASP A 81 8.98 0.98 -11.93
N VAL A 82 9.04 0.55 -10.66
CA VAL A 82 9.12 1.45 -9.50
C VAL A 82 10.58 1.72 -9.17
N PRO A 83 11.08 2.95 -9.39
CA PRO A 83 12.45 3.30 -9.08
C PRO A 83 12.65 3.52 -7.57
N ALA A 84 13.81 3.09 -7.10
CA ALA A 84 14.28 3.29 -5.74
C ALA A 84 15.78 3.65 -5.76
N THR A 85 16.23 4.42 -4.79
CA THR A 85 17.64 4.79 -4.59
C THR A 85 18.07 4.55 -3.16
N ASN A 86 19.38 4.54 -2.91
CA ASN A 86 19.94 4.35 -1.57
C ASN A 86 19.38 3.10 -0.87
N VAL A 87 19.29 2.01 -1.62
CA VAL A 87 18.66 0.77 -1.17
C VAL A 87 19.60 0.04 -0.21
N LEU A 88 19.03 -0.49 0.87
CA LEU A 88 19.66 -1.39 1.83
C LEU A 88 18.75 -2.59 2.06
N ILE A 89 19.31 -3.79 1.97
CA ILE A 89 18.62 -5.05 2.23
C ILE A 89 19.52 -5.93 3.08
N GLU A 90 19.03 -6.38 4.22
CA GLU A 90 19.73 -7.32 5.10
C GLU A 90 18.77 -8.44 5.49
N GLY A 91 19.30 -9.66 5.58
CA GLY A 91 18.46 -10.79 5.92
C GLY A 91 19.10 -12.14 5.68
N SER A 92 18.25 -13.14 5.51
CA SER A 92 18.66 -14.52 5.31
C SER A 92 17.74 -15.28 4.37
N ILE A 93 18.33 -16.24 3.67
CA ILE A 93 17.64 -17.24 2.87
C ILE A 93 17.72 -18.57 3.64
N ASP A 94 16.58 -19.25 3.77
CA ASP A 94 16.49 -20.63 4.25
C ASP A 94 15.49 -21.40 3.36
N ASN A 95 16.05 -22.17 2.44
CA ASN A 95 15.41 -22.90 1.35
C ASN A 95 14.59 -21.99 0.42
N ASP A 96 13.28 -21.91 0.64
CA ASP A 96 12.34 -21.07 -0.11
C ASP A 96 11.79 -19.92 0.74
N ARG A 97 12.24 -19.84 2.00
CA ARG A 97 11.94 -18.74 2.91
C ARG A 97 13.02 -17.67 2.78
N VAL A 98 12.58 -16.43 2.68
CA VAL A 98 13.46 -15.25 2.71
C VAL A 98 13.01 -14.37 3.86
N THR A 99 13.88 -14.15 4.83
CA THR A 99 13.65 -13.19 5.91
C THR A 99 14.47 -11.95 5.61
N LEU A 100 13.82 -10.78 5.59
CA LEU A 100 14.41 -9.47 5.39
C LEU A 100 14.31 -8.75 6.73
N THR A 101 15.41 -8.76 7.48
CA THR A 101 15.47 -8.14 8.81
C THR A 101 15.58 -6.63 8.75
N ASN A 102 16.09 -6.12 7.63
CA ASN A 102 16.20 -4.69 7.38
C ASN A 102 15.98 -4.42 5.89
N LEU A 103 15.07 -3.50 5.61
CA LEU A 103 14.77 -2.95 4.30
C LEU A 103 14.77 -1.44 4.43
N GLY A 104 15.51 -0.78 3.56
CA GLY A 104 15.57 0.68 3.48
C GLY A 104 15.71 1.12 2.03
N ALA A 105 14.98 2.14 1.62
CA ALA A 105 15.14 2.75 0.31
C ALA A 105 14.51 4.15 0.27
N ASP A 106 15.05 5.01 -0.57
CA ASP A 106 14.35 6.21 -1.01
C ASP A 106 13.47 5.82 -2.20
N ILE A 107 12.16 6.05 -2.09
CA ILE A 107 11.16 5.70 -3.11
C ILE A 107 10.21 6.86 -3.33
N ALA A 108 9.85 7.15 -4.58
CA ALA A 108 8.84 8.17 -4.89
C ALA A 108 9.07 9.50 -4.13
N ARG A 109 10.34 9.96 -4.06
CA ARG A 109 10.82 11.15 -3.30
C ARG A 109 10.74 11.07 -1.77
N GLY A 110 10.16 10.02 -1.22
CA GLY A 110 10.10 9.75 0.21
C GLY A 110 11.01 8.59 0.62
N THR A 111 10.73 8.03 1.78
CA THR A 111 11.50 6.91 2.36
C THR A 111 10.60 5.72 2.65
N LEU A 112 11.16 4.53 2.51
CA LEU A 112 10.57 3.26 2.93
C LEU A 112 11.56 2.55 3.84
N THR A 113 11.08 2.10 5.00
CA THR A 113 11.85 1.26 5.93
C THR A 113 10.99 0.14 6.47
N GLY A 114 11.54 -1.04 6.68
CA GLY A 114 10.77 -2.11 7.30
C GLY A 114 11.49 -3.44 7.38
N ASN A 115 10.71 -4.46 7.71
CA ASN A 115 11.13 -5.85 7.73
C ASN A 115 9.98 -6.75 7.29
N ALA A 116 10.34 -7.85 6.65
CA ALA A 116 9.37 -8.77 6.08
C ALA A 116 9.93 -10.18 5.94
N GLN A 117 9.06 -11.17 5.87
CA GLN A 117 9.39 -12.54 5.52
C GLN A 117 8.53 -12.98 4.35
N ARG A 118 9.17 -13.55 3.33
CA ARG A 118 8.49 -14.34 2.31
C ARG A 118 8.56 -15.80 2.68
N ASN A 119 7.41 -16.45 2.78
CA ASN A 119 7.30 -17.87 3.03
C ASN A 119 7.48 -18.69 1.75
N ALA A 120 7.66 -20.01 1.93
CA ALA A 120 7.86 -20.94 0.83
C ALA A 120 6.66 -21.03 -0.12
N ASP A 121 5.44 -20.81 0.39
CA ASP A 121 4.21 -20.75 -0.38
C ASP A 121 4.03 -19.42 -1.15
N GLY A 122 4.96 -18.47 -0.99
CA GLY A 122 4.91 -17.14 -1.59
C GLY A 122 4.14 -16.10 -0.78
N SER A 123 3.55 -16.47 0.37
CA SER A 123 2.94 -15.51 1.27
C SER A 123 3.97 -14.58 1.91
N TRP A 124 3.54 -13.37 2.22
CA TRP A 124 4.37 -12.35 2.87
C TRP A 124 3.87 -12.08 4.29
N GLN A 125 4.81 -11.93 5.22
CA GLN A 125 4.59 -11.42 6.57
C GLN A 125 5.43 -10.17 6.76
N VAL A 126 4.78 -9.02 6.78
CA VAL A 126 5.40 -7.73 7.06
C VAL A 126 5.21 -7.45 8.54
N GLU A 127 6.28 -7.47 9.33
CA GLU A 127 6.18 -7.22 10.76
C GLU A 127 6.02 -5.72 11.01
N ASN A 128 6.90 -4.90 10.43
CA ASN A 128 6.79 -3.44 10.42
C ASN A 128 7.16 -2.88 9.05
N LEU A 129 6.35 -1.96 8.54
CA LEU A 129 6.63 -1.16 7.36
C LEU A 129 6.27 0.30 7.64
N ARG A 130 7.21 1.21 7.38
CA ARG A 130 7.01 2.64 7.47
C ARG A 130 7.34 3.28 6.12
N MET A 131 6.43 4.12 5.65
CA MET A 131 6.63 4.98 4.50
C MET A 131 6.41 6.43 4.93
N ALA A 132 7.30 7.32 4.48
CA ALA A 132 7.19 8.74 4.79
C ALA A 132 7.45 9.59 3.55
N ASP A 133 6.75 10.71 3.43
CA ASP A 133 6.97 11.73 2.39
C ASP A 133 6.79 11.20 0.96
N ILE A 134 5.94 10.19 0.78
CA ILE A 134 5.73 9.55 -0.52
C ILE A 134 5.02 10.52 -1.46
N ARG A 135 5.53 10.69 -2.67
CA ARG A 135 4.97 11.53 -3.74
C ARG A 135 4.88 10.72 -5.02
N LEU A 136 3.71 10.20 -5.34
CA LEU A 136 3.51 9.27 -6.44
C LEU A 136 2.37 9.72 -7.36
N GLN A 137 2.66 9.70 -8.66
CA GLN A 137 1.66 9.86 -9.72
C GLN A 137 1.63 8.59 -10.54
N SER A 138 0.42 8.10 -10.82
CA SER A 138 0.15 6.85 -11.52
C SER A 138 -0.81 7.10 -12.67
N GLU A 139 -0.61 6.42 -13.79
CA GLU A 139 -1.59 6.43 -14.89
C GLU A 139 -2.71 5.38 -14.68
N LYS A 140 -2.67 4.64 -13.57
CA LYS A 140 -3.61 3.56 -13.23
C LYS A 140 -4.81 4.06 -12.44
N SER A 141 -5.98 3.44 -12.67
CA SER A 141 -7.13 3.55 -11.78
C SER A 141 -6.76 3.15 -10.33
N LEU A 142 -7.54 3.59 -9.34
CA LEU A 142 -7.27 3.28 -7.93
C LEU A 142 -7.21 1.76 -7.69
N THR A 143 -8.12 1.02 -8.33
CA THR A 143 -8.18 -0.45 -8.23
C THR A 143 -6.94 -1.11 -8.85
N ASP A 144 -6.53 -0.67 -10.05
CA ASP A 144 -5.37 -1.24 -10.75
C ASP A 144 -4.04 -0.85 -10.08
N PHE A 145 -4.00 0.30 -9.41
CA PHE A 145 -2.86 0.74 -8.63
C PHE A 145 -2.56 -0.24 -7.49
N PHE A 146 -3.59 -0.70 -6.77
CA PHE A 146 -3.47 -1.65 -5.66
C PHE A 146 -3.61 -3.13 -6.06
N ALA A 147 -3.91 -3.44 -7.32
CA ALA A 147 -4.03 -4.82 -7.82
C ALA A 147 -2.82 -5.73 -7.50
N PRO A 148 -1.55 -5.25 -7.52
CA PRO A 148 -0.40 -6.09 -7.16
C PRO A 148 -0.44 -6.63 -5.73
N LEU A 149 -1.14 -5.97 -4.80
CA LEU A 149 -1.30 -6.48 -3.44
C LEU A 149 -2.18 -7.74 -3.38
N ARG A 150 -2.96 -8.00 -4.44
CA ARG A 150 -3.85 -9.17 -4.56
C ARG A 150 -3.23 -10.33 -5.32
N SER A 151 -2.10 -10.11 -6.00
CA SER A 151 -1.42 -11.17 -6.75
C SER A 151 -0.60 -12.11 -5.87
N VAL A 152 -0.28 -11.70 -4.64
CA VAL A 152 0.40 -12.56 -3.66
C VAL A 152 -0.62 -13.50 -2.98
N PRO A 153 -0.24 -14.75 -2.65
CA PRO A 153 -1.16 -15.72 -2.03
C PRO A 153 -1.80 -15.22 -0.73
N SER A 154 -0.99 -14.56 0.11
CA SER A 154 -1.40 -13.91 1.35
C SER A 154 -0.39 -12.82 1.72
N LEU A 155 -0.87 -11.73 2.31
CA LEU A 155 -0.08 -10.63 2.86
C LEU A 155 -0.55 -10.34 4.29
N GLN A 156 0.25 -10.75 5.27
CA GLN A 156 0.07 -10.38 6.67
C GLN A 156 0.85 -9.09 6.97
N ILE A 157 0.20 -8.16 7.65
CA ILE A 157 0.72 -6.88 8.10
C ILE A 157 0.56 -6.83 9.62
N GLY A 158 1.68 -6.87 10.33
CA GLY A 158 1.74 -6.57 11.76
C GLY A 158 1.50 -5.09 11.99
N ARG A 159 2.32 -4.24 11.35
CA ARG A 159 2.17 -2.78 11.36
C ARG A 159 2.60 -2.16 10.03
N LEU A 160 1.74 -1.29 9.51
CA LEU A 160 2.03 -0.39 8.42
C LEU A 160 1.75 1.04 8.88
N GLU A 161 2.73 1.93 8.73
CA GLU A 161 2.60 3.35 9.00
C GLU A 161 2.94 4.12 7.71
N VAL A 162 2.06 5.01 7.28
CA VAL A 162 2.25 5.97 6.20
C VAL A 162 2.16 7.35 6.83
N ILE A 163 3.14 8.20 6.54
CA ILE A 163 3.21 9.56 7.09
C ILE A 163 3.41 10.52 5.93
N ASP A 164 2.54 11.53 5.84
CA ASP A 164 2.54 12.54 4.78
C ASP A 164 2.76 11.91 3.39
N ALA A 165 1.78 11.16 2.89
CA ALA A 165 1.81 10.66 1.51
C ALA A 165 0.87 11.46 0.59
N ARG A 166 1.32 11.69 -0.64
CA ARG A 166 0.50 12.21 -1.74
C ARG A 166 0.53 11.23 -2.90
N LEU A 167 -0.63 10.70 -3.22
CA LEU A 167 -0.80 9.72 -4.29
C LEU A 167 -1.88 10.23 -5.24
N GLN A 168 -1.61 10.17 -6.54
CA GLN A 168 -2.53 10.65 -7.56
C GLN A 168 -2.63 9.64 -8.71
N GLY A 169 -3.84 9.41 -9.19
CA GLY A 169 -4.11 8.77 -10.47
C GLY A 169 -5.03 9.60 -11.37
N PRO A 170 -5.62 8.98 -12.41
CA PRO A 170 -6.42 9.70 -13.40
C PRO A 170 -7.69 10.34 -12.83
N ASP A 171 -8.38 9.64 -11.93
CA ASP A 171 -9.67 10.00 -11.35
C ASP A 171 -9.68 9.94 -9.82
N TRP A 172 -8.50 9.80 -9.20
CA TRP A 172 -8.38 9.70 -7.77
C TRP A 172 -7.14 10.43 -7.26
N ALA A 173 -7.21 10.95 -6.05
CA ALA A 173 -6.08 11.53 -5.35
C ALA A 173 -6.25 11.43 -3.84
N VAL A 174 -5.15 11.34 -3.12
CA VAL A 174 -5.11 11.56 -1.68
C VAL A 174 -3.94 12.47 -1.35
N THR A 175 -4.20 13.50 -0.55
CA THR A 175 -3.21 14.52 -0.19
C THR A 175 -2.96 14.49 1.31
N ASP A 176 -1.68 14.56 1.70
CA ASP A 176 -1.20 14.57 3.08
C ASP A 176 -1.78 13.41 3.91
N LEU A 177 -1.76 12.20 3.34
CA LEU A 177 -2.24 10.98 3.98
C LEU A 177 -1.32 10.58 5.12
N ASP A 178 -1.88 10.48 6.32
CA ASP A 178 -1.35 9.69 7.42
C ASP A 178 -2.23 8.45 7.62
N LEU A 179 -1.62 7.28 7.76
CA LEU A 179 -2.33 6.01 7.92
C LEU A 179 -1.56 5.06 8.82
N SER A 180 -2.24 4.48 9.81
CA SER A 180 -1.77 3.35 10.60
C SER A 180 -2.70 2.16 10.37
N LEU A 181 -2.14 1.06 9.89
CA LEU A 181 -2.82 -0.24 9.75
C LEU A 181 -2.10 -1.29 10.58
N ARG A 182 -2.85 -2.06 11.39
CA ARG A 182 -2.29 -3.06 12.30
C ARG A 182 -3.06 -4.36 12.26
N ASN A 183 -2.32 -5.46 12.41
CA ASN A 183 -2.84 -6.82 12.56
C ASN A 183 -3.83 -7.20 11.45
N MET A 184 -3.44 -7.06 10.19
CA MET A 184 -4.30 -7.38 9.05
C MET A 184 -3.68 -8.44 8.17
N THR A 185 -4.47 -9.42 7.74
CA THR A 185 -4.07 -10.37 6.70
C THR A 185 -4.97 -10.19 5.49
N PHE A 186 -4.40 -10.09 4.30
CA PHE A 186 -5.12 -10.03 3.03
C PHE A 186 -4.85 -11.30 2.24
N SER A 187 -5.90 -11.94 1.71
CA SER A 187 -5.78 -13.14 0.88
C SER A 187 -6.97 -13.27 -0.06
N LYS A 188 -6.70 -13.45 -1.36
CA LYS A 188 -7.73 -13.76 -2.40
C LYS A 188 -8.98 -12.87 -2.32
N ASP A 189 -8.76 -11.55 -2.37
CA ASP A 189 -9.79 -10.49 -2.27
C ASP A 189 -10.53 -10.36 -0.92
N ASP A 190 -10.11 -11.08 0.11
CA ASP A 190 -10.66 -10.98 1.46
C ASP A 190 -9.61 -10.51 2.47
N TRP A 191 -10.07 -9.98 3.58
CA TRP A 191 -9.26 -9.66 4.75
C TRP A 191 -9.59 -10.60 5.90
N GLN A 192 -8.61 -10.86 6.77
CA GLN A 192 -8.73 -11.73 7.93
C GLN A 192 -7.97 -11.11 9.10
N THR A 193 -8.59 -11.10 10.28
CA THR A 193 -7.97 -10.65 11.52
C THR A 193 -8.80 -11.06 12.72
N GLN A 194 -8.15 -11.11 13.90
CA GLN A 194 -8.82 -11.20 15.20
C GLN A 194 -9.09 -9.82 15.81
N GLU A 195 -8.16 -8.88 15.61
CA GLU A 195 -8.22 -7.52 16.18
C GLU A 195 -7.41 -6.55 15.31
N GLY A 196 -7.91 -6.28 14.11
CA GLY A 196 -7.29 -5.35 13.17
C GLY A 196 -7.69 -3.91 13.47
N LYS A 197 -6.80 -2.96 13.18
CA LYS A 197 -7.06 -1.53 13.40
C LYS A 197 -6.59 -0.71 12.21
N LEU A 198 -7.44 0.19 11.76
CA LEU A 198 -7.13 1.23 10.78
C LEU A 198 -7.40 2.59 11.42
N SER A 199 -6.43 3.48 11.32
CA SER A 199 -6.61 4.91 11.56
C SER A 199 -6.01 5.64 10.37
N MET A 200 -6.74 6.58 9.79
CA MET A 200 -6.24 7.41 8.72
C MET A 200 -6.84 8.81 8.75
N ASN A 201 -6.03 9.77 8.31
CA ASN A 201 -6.45 11.13 7.98
C ASN A 201 -5.77 11.58 6.70
N ALA A 202 -6.40 12.50 5.99
CA ALA A 202 -5.83 13.18 4.83
C ALA A 202 -6.33 14.62 4.81
N SER A 203 -5.67 15.52 4.08
CA SER A 203 -6.22 16.85 3.82
C SER A 203 -7.29 16.80 2.74
N GLU A 204 -7.11 15.94 1.73
CA GLU A 204 -8.07 15.74 0.64
C GLU A 204 -8.11 14.28 0.20
N PHE A 205 -9.29 13.82 -0.18
CA PHE A 205 -9.50 12.56 -0.91
C PHE A 205 -10.46 12.80 -2.08
N ILE A 206 -10.04 12.39 -3.27
CA ILE A 206 -10.79 12.51 -4.51
C ILE A 206 -11.00 11.12 -5.10
N TYR A 207 -12.22 10.81 -5.53
CA TYR A 207 -12.55 9.62 -6.31
C TYR A 207 -13.73 9.91 -7.26
N GLY A 208 -13.44 10.06 -8.56
CA GLY A 208 -14.40 10.53 -9.54
C GLY A 208 -14.91 11.92 -9.20
N SER A 209 -16.23 12.05 -8.97
CA SER A 209 -16.86 13.30 -8.52
C SER A 209 -16.89 13.46 -7.00
N LEU A 210 -16.51 12.43 -6.22
CA LEU A 210 -16.46 12.53 -4.77
C LEU A 210 -15.20 13.30 -4.37
N HIS A 211 -15.39 14.41 -3.65
CA HIS A 211 -14.31 15.20 -3.08
C HIS A 211 -14.55 15.40 -1.58
N LEU A 212 -13.73 14.75 -0.78
CA LEU A 212 -13.73 14.83 0.66
C LEU A 212 -12.58 15.73 1.12
N PHE A 213 -12.85 16.64 2.04
CA PHE A 213 -11.82 17.44 2.70
C PHE A 213 -11.71 17.09 4.17
N ASP A 214 -10.47 17.04 4.66
CA ASP A 214 -10.10 16.60 6.00
C ASP A 214 -10.76 15.27 6.43
N PRO A 215 -10.82 14.22 5.58
CA PRO A 215 -11.40 12.96 5.99
C PRO A 215 -10.61 12.33 7.13
N ILE A 216 -11.32 11.86 8.16
CA ILE A 216 -10.77 11.07 9.26
C ILE A 216 -11.54 9.75 9.33
N ILE A 217 -10.83 8.63 9.37
CA ILE A 217 -11.41 7.30 9.46
C ILE A 217 -10.70 6.51 10.56
N ASN A 218 -11.47 6.01 11.52
CA ASN A 218 -11.03 5.04 12.52
C ASN A 218 -11.93 3.81 12.45
N ALA A 219 -11.33 2.64 12.21
CA ALA A 219 -12.05 1.38 12.08
C ALA A 219 -11.33 0.24 12.80
N GLU A 220 -12.12 -0.65 13.39
CA GLU A 220 -11.66 -1.89 14.00
C GLU A 220 -12.23 -3.08 13.23
N PHE A 221 -11.41 -4.08 13.01
CA PHE A 221 -11.72 -5.26 12.20
C PHE A 221 -11.69 -6.50 13.08
N SER A 222 -12.67 -7.37 12.89
CA SER A 222 -12.76 -8.67 13.56
C SER A 222 -13.33 -9.72 12.60
N PRO A 223 -13.36 -11.01 12.96
CA PRO A 223 -13.99 -12.03 12.12
C PRO A 223 -15.47 -11.71 11.80
N GLN A 224 -16.15 -10.98 12.69
CA GLN A 224 -17.56 -10.61 12.54
C GLN A 224 -17.79 -9.47 11.53
N GLY A 225 -16.79 -8.63 11.26
CA GLY A 225 -16.97 -7.46 10.41
C GLY A 225 -16.07 -6.28 10.76
N VAL A 226 -16.52 -5.08 10.39
CA VAL A 226 -15.81 -3.82 10.61
C VAL A 226 -16.66 -2.92 11.50
N ALA A 227 -16.12 -2.52 12.65
CA ALA A 227 -16.68 -1.44 13.46
C ALA A 227 -16.05 -0.12 13.00
N LEU A 228 -16.81 0.68 12.26
CA LEU A 228 -16.45 2.05 11.91
C LEU A 228 -16.68 2.93 13.13
N ARG A 229 -15.62 3.20 13.88
CA ARG A 229 -15.66 4.01 15.10
C ARG A 229 -15.87 5.49 14.79
N GLN A 230 -15.29 5.94 13.69
CA GLN A 230 -15.40 7.32 13.25
C GLN A 230 -15.20 7.40 11.75
N PHE A 231 -16.12 8.08 11.08
CA PHE A 231 -15.89 8.75 9.81
C PHE A 231 -16.33 10.20 9.98
N THR A 232 -15.46 11.15 9.62
CA THR A 232 -15.82 12.58 9.50
C THR A 232 -15.16 13.16 8.28
N SER A 233 -15.85 14.05 7.57
CA SER A 233 -15.30 14.81 6.45
C SER A 233 -16.12 16.06 6.19
N ARG A 234 -15.53 17.04 5.52
CA ARG A 234 -16.28 18.07 4.79
C ARG A 234 -16.60 17.56 3.39
N TRP A 235 -17.82 17.85 2.92
CA TRP A 235 -18.33 17.43 1.61
C TRP A 235 -19.45 18.39 1.15
N GLU A 236 -19.38 18.87 -0.09
CA GLU A 236 -20.38 19.78 -0.71
C GLU A 236 -20.75 20.99 0.17
N GLY A 237 -19.73 21.67 0.69
CA GLY A 237 -19.90 22.83 1.60
C GLY A 237 -20.35 22.47 3.03
N GLY A 238 -20.77 21.24 3.26
CA GLY A 238 -21.23 20.74 4.55
C GLY A 238 -20.24 19.84 5.28
N MET A 239 -20.72 19.26 6.36
CA MET A 239 -20.06 18.25 7.19
C MET A 239 -20.82 16.93 7.09
N VAL A 240 -20.07 15.84 6.98
CA VAL A 240 -20.58 14.47 7.10
C VAL A 240 -19.88 13.80 8.27
N ARG A 241 -20.65 13.15 9.13
CA ARG A 241 -20.12 12.22 10.14
C ARG A 241 -20.96 10.96 10.20
N THR A 242 -20.31 9.83 10.43
CA THR A 242 -21.00 8.57 10.67
C THR A 242 -20.15 7.61 11.49
N SER A 243 -20.81 6.72 12.20
CA SER A 243 -20.23 5.55 12.84
C SER A 243 -21.19 4.37 12.68
N GLY A 244 -20.67 3.15 12.76
CA GLY A 244 -21.51 1.98 12.61
C GLY A 244 -20.72 0.69 12.47
N ASN A 245 -21.40 -0.35 12.05
CA ASN A 245 -20.88 -1.69 11.94
C ASN A 245 -21.24 -2.27 10.57
N TRP A 246 -20.24 -2.68 9.81
CA TRP A 246 -20.44 -3.56 8.66
C TRP A 246 -20.33 -5.00 9.14
N LEU A 247 -21.43 -5.73 9.15
CA LEU A 247 -21.48 -7.14 9.50
C LEU A 247 -21.07 -7.96 8.27
N ARG A 248 -20.06 -8.80 8.45
CA ARG A 248 -19.56 -9.71 7.41
C ARG A 248 -20.63 -10.74 7.05
N ASP A 249 -21.29 -11.30 8.06
CA ASP A 249 -22.47 -12.14 7.85
C ASP A 249 -23.64 -11.29 7.37
N GLY A 250 -24.32 -11.76 6.32
CA GLY A 250 -25.39 -10.99 5.66
C GLY A 250 -24.96 -9.74 4.88
N LYS A 251 -23.70 -9.30 4.99
CA LYS A 251 -23.14 -8.10 4.30
C LYS A 251 -23.93 -6.81 4.61
N THR A 252 -24.34 -6.64 5.85
CA THR A 252 -25.23 -5.55 6.28
C THR A 252 -24.43 -4.41 6.89
N LEU A 253 -24.69 -3.18 6.44
CA LEU A 253 -24.20 -1.98 7.11
C LEU A 253 -25.28 -1.47 8.08
N ILE A 254 -24.91 -1.33 9.35
CA ILE A 254 -25.73 -0.75 10.41
C ILE A 254 -25.06 0.54 10.85
N LEU A 255 -25.79 1.65 10.81
CA LEU A 255 -25.28 2.95 11.26
C LEU A 255 -25.75 3.20 12.68
N ASP A 256 -24.80 3.41 13.59
CA ASP A 256 -25.09 3.82 14.96
C ASP A 256 -25.40 5.33 15.00
N ASP A 257 -24.74 6.08 14.12
CA ASP A 257 -24.96 7.51 13.92
C ASP A 257 -24.69 7.88 12.45
N ALA A 258 -25.49 8.79 11.92
CA ALA A 258 -25.24 9.44 10.64
C ALA A 258 -25.78 10.87 10.72
N ALA A 259 -24.92 11.84 10.40
CA ALA A 259 -25.33 13.23 10.30
C ALA A 259 -24.68 13.89 9.09
N ILE A 260 -25.50 14.63 8.36
CA ILE A 260 -25.09 15.52 7.28
C ILE A 260 -25.62 16.91 7.64
N ALA A 261 -24.74 17.90 7.69
CA ALA A 261 -25.08 19.24 8.14
C ALA A 261 -24.45 20.30 7.24
N GLY A 262 -25.14 21.42 7.03
CA GLY A 262 -24.59 22.55 6.28
C GLY A 262 -24.46 22.33 4.77
N LEU A 263 -25.24 21.41 4.17
CA LEU A 263 -25.27 21.28 2.72
C LEU A 263 -25.84 22.55 2.10
N GLU A 264 -25.07 23.14 1.19
CA GLU A 264 -25.50 24.28 0.39
C GLU A 264 -25.90 23.80 -1.00
N TYR A 265 -27.20 23.84 -1.30
CA TYR A 265 -27.69 23.54 -2.64
C TYR A 265 -28.09 24.83 -3.35
N THR A 266 -27.41 25.13 -4.46
CA THR A 266 -27.84 26.21 -5.35
C THR A 266 -28.92 25.70 -6.28
N LEU A 267 -30.14 26.20 -6.10
CA LEU A 267 -31.25 25.88 -6.99
C LEU A 267 -30.95 26.34 -8.44
N PRO A 268 -31.26 25.52 -9.47
CA PRO A 268 -31.07 25.92 -10.86
C PRO A 268 -31.95 27.13 -11.21
N LYS A 269 -31.52 27.98 -12.15
CA LYS A 269 -32.20 29.26 -12.46
C LYS A 269 -33.71 29.14 -12.78
N ASN A 270 -34.17 27.98 -13.23
CA ASN A 270 -35.56 27.69 -13.56
C ASN A 270 -36.33 26.97 -12.44
N TRP A 271 -35.81 26.89 -11.22
CA TRP A 271 -36.45 26.15 -10.11
C TRP A 271 -37.90 26.56 -9.87
N GLN A 272 -38.22 27.85 -10.01
CA GLN A 272 -39.58 28.39 -9.88
C GLN A 272 -40.52 27.82 -10.94
N GLN A 273 -40.07 27.67 -12.18
CA GLN A 273 -40.88 27.10 -13.27
C GLN A 273 -41.17 25.61 -13.07
N VAL A 274 -40.29 24.89 -12.38
CA VAL A 274 -40.46 23.47 -12.04
C VAL A 274 -41.45 23.30 -10.89
N VAL A 275 -41.47 24.22 -9.92
CA VAL A 275 -42.42 24.22 -8.81
C VAL A 275 -43.82 24.68 -9.26
N ASP A 276 -43.91 25.67 -10.13
CA ASP A 276 -45.18 26.18 -10.67
C ASP A 276 -45.80 25.25 -11.73
N GLY A 277 -45.01 24.35 -12.34
CA GLY A 277 -45.48 23.38 -13.35
C GLY A 277 -46.18 22.14 -12.79
N ASN A 278 -46.06 21.88 -11.47
CA ASN A 278 -46.84 20.86 -10.77
C ASN A 278 -47.89 21.58 -9.92
N ASP A 279 -49.16 21.44 -10.30
CA ASP A 279 -50.35 22.02 -9.68
C ASP A 279 -50.52 21.61 -8.19
N THR A 280 -49.67 22.17 -7.34
CA THR A 280 -49.75 22.10 -5.88
C THR A 280 -49.78 23.52 -5.37
N ARG A 281 -50.98 24.10 -5.38
CA ARG A 281 -51.29 25.38 -4.76
C ARG A 281 -50.92 25.33 -3.27
N LEU A 282 -49.79 25.93 -2.91
CA LEU A 282 -49.53 26.30 -1.52
C LEU A 282 -50.44 27.49 -1.18
N VAL A 283 -51.56 27.18 -0.52
CA VAL A 283 -52.46 28.18 0.05
C VAL A 283 -51.72 28.89 1.18
N LYS A 284 -51.46 30.20 1.02
CA LYS A 284 -51.05 31.06 2.13
C LYS A 284 -52.16 31.07 3.18
N GLN A 285 -51.84 30.60 4.38
CA GLN A 285 -52.71 30.72 5.55
C GLN A 285 -52.70 32.21 5.98
N PRO A 286 -53.86 32.87 6.14
CA PRO A 286 -53.89 34.27 6.58
C PRO A 286 -53.48 34.37 8.05
N ALA A 287 -52.73 35.41 8.38
CA ALA A 287 -52.30 35.72 9.74
C ALA A 287 -53.53 36.04 10.60
N THR A 288 -53.60 35.43 11.78
CA THR A 288 -54.54 35.74 12.84
C THR A 288 -54.22 37.14 13.38
N GLU A 289 -55.13 38.09 13.22
CA GLU A 289 -55.14 39.31 14.02
C GLU A 289 -55.61 38.94 15.43
N GLU A 290 -54.74 39.13 16.44
CA GLU A 290 -55.15 39.15 17.84
C GLU A 290 -55.76 40.52 18.17
N ILE A 291 -56.87 40.47 18.92
CA ILE A 291 -57.66 41.59 19.44
C ILE A 291 -56.93 42.26 20.61
#